data_AF-A0A6A1WIA0-F1
#
_entry.id   AF-A0A6A1WIA0-F1
#
_cell.length_a   1.000
_cell.length_b   1.000
_cell.length_c   1.000
_cell.angle_alpha   90.00
_cell.angle_beta   90.00
_cell.angle_gamma   90.00
#
_symmetry.space_group_name_H-M   'P 1'
#
loop_
_entity.id
_entity.type
_entity.pdbx_description
1 polymer ?
#
loop_
_entity_poly.entity_id
_entity_poly.type
_entity_poly.pdbx_seq_one_letter_code
_entity_poly.pdbx_strand_id
1 'polypeptide(L)' 'MAFTLRSVKVPPNSASLDEAKSRVFNFFKSACRSLPTVMDIYNLDEVATISQLRSTIAAEIRKNAHVTDPKVP' A
#
# COMPACT_ATOMS: atom_id res chain seq x y z
N MET A 1 -13.15 -2.19 24.95
CA MET A 1 -12.06 -2.41 23.96
C MET A 1 -11.45 -1.07 23.51
N ALA A 2 -10.94 -0.23 24.41
CA ALA A 2 -10.61 1.18 24.08
C ALA A 2 -9.14 1.59 24.32
N PHE A 3 -8.27 0.70 24.80
CA PHE A 3 -6.93 1.08 25.29
C PHE A 3 -5.73 0.51 24.50
N THR A 4 -5.93 -0.31 23.48
CA THR A 4 -4.83 -0.91 22.69
C THR A 4 -4.44 -0.11 21.44
N LEU A 5 -5.14 0.99 21.11
CA LEU A 5 -4.88 1.77 19.89
C LEU A 5 -3.79 2.85 20.04
N ARG A 6 -3.26 3.09 21.24
CA ARG A 6 -2.24 4.14 21.48
C ARG A 6 -0.85 3.83 20.89
N SER A 7 -0.61 2.62 20.37
CA SER A 7 0.70 2.22 19.84
C SER A 7 0.78 2.17 18.31
N VAL A 8 -0.29 2.48 17.58
CA VAL A 8 -0.25 2.50 16.11
C VAL A 8 -0.02 3.94 15.66
N LYS A 9 1.11 4.19 14.97
CA LYS A 9 1.50 5.51 14.44
C LYS A 9 0.44 6.13 13.50
N VAL A 10 -0.49 5.32 13.00
CA VAL A 10 -1.54 5.70 12.06
C VAL A 10 -2.89 5.25 12.61
N PRO A 11 -3.87 6.16 12.83
CA PRO A 11 -5.23 5.78 13.19
C PRO A 11 -5.83 4.81 12.15
N PRO A 12 -6.63 3.82 12.57
CA PRO A 12 -7.09 2.74 11.69
C PRO A 12 -7.92 3.24 10.49
N ASN A 13 -8.59 4.37 10.65
CA ASN A 13 -9.50 4.91 9.64
C ASN A 13 -9.05 6.29 9.18
N SER A 14 -9.29 6.59 7.90
CA SER A 14 -9.15 7.96 7.38
C SER A 14 -10.41 8.77 7.72
N ALA A 15 -10.25 10.04 8.05
CA ALA A 15 -11.37 10.93 8.31
C ALA A 15 -12.08 11.40 7.03
N SER A 16 -11.34 11.44 5.91
CA SER A 16 -11.83 11.86 4.59
C SER A 16 -11.23 11.03 3.45
N LEU A 17 -11.84 11.11 2.26
CA LEU A 17 -11.31 10.49 1.05
C LEU A 17 -9.97 11.08 0.62
N ASP A 18 -9.75 12.37 0.84
CA ASP A 18 -8.48 13.03 0.53
C ASP A 18 -7.34 12.50 1.40
N GLU A 19 -7.61 12.29 2.70
CA GLU A 19 -6.66 11.66 3.59
C GLU A 19 -6.38 10.21 3.19
N ALA A 20 -7.42 9.45 2.85
CA ALA A 20 -7.28 8.07 2.37
C ALA A 20 -6.41 8.02 1.10
N LYS A 21 -6.65 8.92 0.15
CA LYS A 21 -5.87 9.03 -1.10
C LYS A 21 -4.40 9.36 -0.83
N SER A 22 -4.12 10.29 0.07
CA SER A 22 -2.75 10.62 0.49
C SER A 22 -2.04 9.42 1.13
N ARG A 23 -2.73 8.69 2.02
CA ARG A 23 -2.22 7.47 2.66
C ARG A 23 -1.94 6.36 1.63
N VAL A 24 -2.86 6.14 0.67
CA VAL A 24 -2.67 5.18 -0.43
C VAL A 24 -1.45 5.53 -1.28
N PHE A 25 -1.23 6.81 -1.61
CA PHE A 25 -0.03 7.21 -2.36
C PHE A 25 1.26 7.04 -1.55
N ASN A 26 1.23 7.30 -0.25
CA ASN A 26 2.39 7.06 0.61
C ASN A 26 2.70 5.57 0.73
N PHE A 27 1.67 4.73 0.82
CA PHE A 27 1.80 3.27 0.75
C PHE A 27 2.40 2.83 -0.59
N PHE A 28 1.85 3.30 -1.72
CA PHE A 28 2.36 2.98 -3.05
C PHE A 28 3.84 3.33 -3.22
N LYS A 29 4.26 4.52 -2.76
CA LYS A 29 5.67 4.94 -2.78
C LYS A 29 6.53 4.01 -1.92
N SER A 30 6.05 3.65 -0.73
CA SER A 30 6.78 2.77 0.20
C SER A 30 6.94 1.36 -0.38
N ALA A 31 5.87 0.80 -0.94
CA ALA A 31 5.88 -0.50 -1.59
C ALA A 31 6.83 -0.51 -2.81
N CYS A 32 6.79 0.52 -3.67
CA CYS A 32 7.70 0.61 -4.82
C CYS A 32 9.17 0.74 -4.42
N ARG A 33 9.46 1.33 -3.25
CA ARG A 33 10.82 1.47 -2.69
C ARG A 33 11.30 0.21 -1.99
N SER A 34 10.40 -0.63 -1.46
CA SER A 34 10.76 -1.91 -0.85
C SER A 34 10.95 -3.04 -1.87
N LEU A 35 10.50 -2.86 -3.12
CA LEU A 35 10.58 -3.89 -4.16
C LEU A 35 11.99 -4.46 -4.41
N PRO A 36 13.09 -3.67 -4.44
CA PRO A 36 14.43 -4.23 -4.57
C PRO A 36 14.75 -5.23 -3.45
N THR A 37 14.45 -4.87 -2.20
CA THR A 37 14.65 -5.79 -1.05
C THR A 37 13.78 -7.04 -1.14
N VAL A 38 12.54 -6.93 -1.64
CA VAL A 38 11.67 -8.09 -1.87
C VAL A 38 12.25 -9.00 -2.96
N MET A 39 12.79 -8.43 -4.03
CA MET A 39 13.46 -9.20 -5.08
C MET A 39 14.66 -9.98 -4.54
N ASP A 40 15.50 -9.33 -3.71
CA ASP A 40 16.67 -9.97 -3.10
C ASP A 40 16.27 -11.11 -2.15
N ILE A 41 15.25 -10.90 -1.29
CA ILE A 41 14.81 -11.91 -0.31
C ILE A 41 14.25 -13.16 -0.99
N TYR A 42 13.53 -12.98 -2.10
CA TYR A 42 12.83 -14.07 -2.78
C TYR A 42 13.52 -14.54 -4.07
N ASN A 43 14.72 -14.04 -4.39
CA ASN A 43 15.49 -14.36 -5.60
C ASN A 43 14.64 -14.27 -6.88
N LEU A 44 13.96 -13.14 -7.08
CA LEU A 44 12.97 -12.98 -8.15
C LEU A 44 13.57 -12.53 -9.50
N ASP A 45 14.89 -12.29 -9.59
CA ASP A 45 15.54 -11.67 -10.76
C ASP A 45 15.37 -12.44 -12.07
N GLU A 46 15.22 -13.76 -12.01
CA GLU A 46 15.03 -14.60 -13.20
C GLU A 46 13.55 -14.70 -13.64
N VAL A 47 12.61 -14.30 -12.78
CA VAL A 47 11.17 -14.52 -12.99
C VAL A 47 10.41 -13.21 -13.22
N ALA A 48 10.89 -12.11 -12.64
CA ALA A 48 10.24 -10.81 -12.74
C ALA A 48 11.27 -9.68 -12.74
N THR A 49 10.87 -8.55 -13.32
CA THR A 49 11.62 -7.29 -13.25
C THR A 49 10.98 -6.33 -12.26
N ILE A 50 11.78 -5.43 -11.69
CA ILE A 50 11.29 -4.36 -10.80
C ILE A 50 10.15 -3.56 -11.47
N SER A 51 10.25 -3.29 -12.77
CA SER A 51 9.25 -2.54 -13.53
C SER A 51 7.92 -3.29 -13.65
N GLN A 52 7.95 -4.61 -13.86
CA GLN A 52 6.76 -5.46 -13.84
C GLN A 52 6.11 -5.43 -12.46
N LEU A 53 6.88 -5.62 -11.38
CA LEU A 53 6.34 -5.60 -10.01
C LEU A 53 5.70 -4.25 -9.66
N ARG A 54 6.32 -3.12 -10.04
CA ARG A 54 5.72 -1.78 -9.87
C ARG A 54 4.40 -1.64 -10.63
N SER A 55 4.34 -2.19 -11.84
CA SER A 55 3.14 -2.16 -12.68
C SER A 55 2.01 -3.00 -12.06
N THR A 56 2.34 -4.17 -11.52
CA THR A 56 1.38 -5.04 -10.81
C THR A 56 0.81 -4.36 -9.57
N ILE A 57 1.64 -3.76 -8.71
CA ILE A 57 1.15 -2.99 -7.55
C ILE A 57 0.20 -1.88 -7.99
N ALA A 58 0.55 -1.15 -9.05
CA ALA A 58 -0.31 -0.09 -9.56
C ALA A 58 -1.64 -0.62 -10.13
N ALA A 59 -1.64 -1.82 -10.73
CA ALA A 59 -2.86 -2.47 -11.19
C ALA A 59 -3.77 -2.87 -10.02
N GLU A 60 -3.22 -3.45 -8.94
CA GLU A 60 -3.98 -3.83 -7.74
C GLU A 60 -4.61 -2.62 -7.03
N ILE A 61 -3.91 -1.49 -6.96
CA ILE A 61 -4.50 -0.26 -6.42
C ILE A 61 -5.63 0.26 -7.33
N ARG A 62 -5.42 0.28 -8.65
CA ARG A 62 -6.43 0.76 -9.61
C ARG A 62 -7.68 -0.10 -9.65
N LYS A 63 -7.54 -1.43 -9.46
CA LYS A 63 -8.67 -2.36 -9.36
C LYS A 63 -9.69 -1.93 -8.30
N ASN A 64 -9.21 -1.35 -7.21
CA ASN A 64 -10.02 -0.90 -6.08
C ASN A 64 -10.33 0.61 -6.11
N ALA A 65 -10.03 1.32 -7.21
CA ALA A 65 -10.21 2.77 -7.31
C ALA A 65 -11.68 3.23 -7.26
N HIS A 66 -12.63 2.30 -7.41
CA HIS A 66 -14.06 2.55 -7.31
C HIS A 66 -14.57 2.64 -5.85
N VAL A 67 -13.73 2.31 -4.87
CA VAL A 67 -14.10 2.38 -3.45
C VAL A 67 -14.17 3.84 -3.00
N THR A 68 -15.35 4.26 -2.56
CA THR A 68 -15.63 5.64 -2.09
C THR A 68 -15.84 5.74 -0.58
N ASP A 69 -15.74 4.63 0.15
CA ASP A 69 -15.79 4.63 1.61
C ASP A 69 -14.34 4.68 2.18
N PRO A 70 -13.96 5.73 2.92
CA PRO A 70 -12.62 5.87 3.51
C PRO A 70 -12.34 4.90 4.68
N LYS A 71 -13.30 4.04 5.06
CA LYS A 71 -13.23 3.12 6.21
C LYS A 71 -13.41 1.65 5.82
N VAL A 72 -13.41 1.32 4.53
CA VAL A 72 -13.53 -0.09 4.09
C VAL A 72 -12.42 -0.91 4.76
N PRO A 73 -12.77 -1.99 5.48
CA PRO A 73 -11.80 -2.86 6.16
C PRO A 73 -10.95 -3.68 5.19
#